data_AF-A0A7S3NB31-F1
#
_entry.id   AF-A0A7S3NB31-F1
#
_cell.length_a   1.000
_cell.length_b   1.000
_cell.length_c   1.000
_cell.angle_alpha   90.00
_cell.angle_beta   90.00
_cell.angle_gamma   90.00
#
_symmetry.space_group_name_H-M   'P 1'
#
loop_
_entity.id
_entity.type
_entity.pdbx_description
1 polymer ?
#
loop_
_entity_poly.entity_id
_entity_poly.type
_entity_poly.pdbx_seq_one_letter_code
_entity_poly.pdbx_strand_id
1 'polypeptide(L)'
;DNFDGYAANGFASLQYILAQFTLKYRLGVPAQIEVALIEGKTKAYTKNEFMDNIGPSLALFILLIFIAPQYRFIGFITVEKSTRVREGMKIMGLSDAPYWLSWFIYYFGVCTVISLICAGIFVAVIFPNSSFFFLFLFVWLYGMSIFSFSLLVCSFLQRPRIACILATLLHFLTYFAVVPV
;
A
#
# COMPACT_ATOMS: atom_id res chain seq x y z
N ASP A 1 9.73 27.05 -3.29
CA ASP A 1 9.12 28.31 -3.76
C ASP A 1 9.61 28.67 -5.16
N ASN A 2 8.81 28.35 -6.17
CA ASN A 2 9.16 28.67 -7.56
C ASN A 2 8.92 30.15 -7.89
N PHE A 3 8.09 30.83 -7.09
CA PHE A 3 7.67 32.21 -7.30
C PHE A 3 8.80 33.21 -7.08
N ASP A 4 9.59 33.01 -6.01
CA ASP A 4 10.83 33.76 -5.78
C ASP A 4 11.80 33.59 -6.95
N GLY A 5 11.82 32.40 -7.56
CA GLY A 5 12.57 32.14 -8.78
C GLY A 5 12.09 32.97 -9.98
N TYR A 6 10.78 33.16 -10.17
CA TYR A 6 10.26 33.98 -11.27
C TYR A 6 10.49 35.48 -11.07
N ALA A 7 10.46 35.96 -9.82
CA ALA A 7 10.81 37.33 -9.47
C ALA A 7 12.33 37.57 -9.62
N ALA A 8 13.17 36.66 -9.10
CA ALA A 8 14.63 36.76 -9.16
C ALA A 8 15.18 36.63 -10.60
N ASN A 9 14.58 35.75 -11.41
CA ASN A 9 14.99 35.56 -12.81
C ASN A 9 14.43 36.65 -13.75
N GLY A 10 13.65 37.62 -13.25
CA GLY A 10 13.09 38.72 -14.06
C GLY A 10 11.97 38.31 -15.03
N PHE A 11 11.45 37.09 -14.93
CA PHE A 11 10.30 36.68 -15.75
C PHE A 11 9.03 37.44 -15.37
N ALA A 12 8.80 37.65 -14.07
CA ALA A 12 7.65 38.40 -13.59
C ALA A 12 7.66 39.86 -14.09
N SER A 13 8.83 40.49 -14.17
CA SER A 13 8.97 41.85 -14.71
C SER A 13 8.76 41.89 -16.22
N LEU A 14 9.24 40.90 -16.98
CA LEU A 14 8.94 40.77 -18.41
C LEU A 14 7.44 40.57 -18.67
N GLN A 15 6.78 39.73 -17.88
CA GLN A 15 5.33 39.51 -17.98
C GLN A 15 4.55 40.81 -17.70
N TYR A 16 4.98 41.58 -16.70
CA TYR A 16 4.40 42.89 -16.40
C TYR A 16 4.55 43.87 -17.57
N ILE A 17 5.75 43.98 -18.14
CA ILE A 17 6.03 44.86 -19.29
C ILE A 17 5.19 44.45 -20.50
N LEU A 18 5.14 43.15 -20.85
CA LEU A 18 4.36 42.65 -21.97
C LEU A 18 2.85 42.86 -21.80
N ALA A 19 2.34 42.68 -20.58
CA ALA A 19 0.94 42.96 -20.26
C ALA A 19 0.63 44.44 -20.48
N GLN A 20 1.51 45.34 -20.03
CA GLN A 20 1.36 46.78 -20.23
C GLN A 20 1.40 47.17 -21.72
N PHE A 21 2.31 46.58 -22.50
CA PHE A 21 2.38 46.81 -23.96
C PHE A 21 1.12 46.34 -24.68
N THR A 22 0.63 45.15 -24.36
CA THR A 22 -0.58 44.58 -25.00
C THR A 22 -1.81 45.43 -24.72
N LEU A 23 -1.93 45.92 -23.49
CA LEU A 23 -3.07 46.73 -23.05
C LEU A 23 -3.04 48.12 -23.70
N LYS A 24 -1.86 48.74 -23.80
CA LYS A 24 -1.65 49.97 -24.56
C LYS A 24 -2.01 49.79 -26.04
N TYR A 25 -1.60 48.67 -26.64
CA TYR A 25 -1.89 48.37 -28.05
C TYR A 25 -3.40 48.17 -28.31
N ARG A 26 -4.10 47.51 -27.39
CA ARG A 26 -5.53 47.19 -27.55
C ARG A 26 -6.47 48.34 -27.22
N LEU A 27 -6.17 49.13 -26.19
CA LEU A 27 -7.08 50.17 -25.70
C LEU A 27 -6.70 51.58 -26.19
N GLY A 28 -5.51 51.77 -26.78
CA GLY A 28 -5.07 53.07 -27.32
C GLY A 28 -4.83 54.16 -26.27
N VAL A 29 -5.09 53.87 -25.00
CA VAL A 29 -4.92 54.77 -23.85
C VAL A 29 -3.69 54.31 -23.04
N PRO A 30 -2.85 55.24 -22.54
CA PRO A 30 -1.78 54.88 -21.62
C PRO A 30 -2.36 54.42 -20.27
N ALA A 31 -2.61 53.11 -20.14
CA ALA A 31 -3.00 52.50 -18.88
C ALA A 31 -1.76 52.09 -18.09
N GLN A 32 -1.58 52.67 -16.90
CA GLN A 32 -0.59 52.21 -15.92
C GLN A 32 -1.33 51.32 -14.92
N ILE A 33 -0.98 50.04 -14.87
CA ILE A 33 -1.52 49.10 -13.89
C ILE A 33 -0.48 48.95 -12.80
N GLU A 34 -0.83 49.25 -11.56
CA GLU A 34 0.00 48.91 -10.41
C GLU A 34 -0.30 47.47 -10.00
N VAL A 35 0.64 46.56 -10.27
CA VAL A 35 0.50 45.15 -9.89
C VAL A 35 1.38 44.91 -8.67
N ALA A 36 0.74 44.73 -7.52
CA ALA A 36 1.42 44.28 -6.31
C ALA A 36 1.32 42.75 -6.22
N LEU A 37 2.47 42.09 -6.10
CA LEU A 37 2.52 40.66 -5.80
C LEU A 37 2.40 40.51 -4.29
N ILE A 38 1.34 39.83 -3.85
CA ILE A 38 1.11 39.55 -2.43
C ILE A 38 1.08 38.05 -2.27
N GLU A 39 1.96 37.53 -1.42
CA GLU A 39 1.92 36.14 -1.03
C GLU A 39 0.70 35.89 -0.14
N GLY A 40 -0.18 35.00 -0.58
CA GLY A 40 -1.28 34.54 0.25
C GLY A 40 -0.72 33.76 1.43
N LYS A 41 -0.93 34.27 2.66
CA LYS A 41 -0.52 33.57 3.88
C LYS A 41 -1.24 32.23 3.98
N THR A 42 -0.50 31.14 3.86
CA THR A 42 -1.00 29.80 4.13
C THR A 42 -0.84 29.46 5.62
N LYS A 43 -1.66 28.54 6.12
CA LYS A 43 -1.47 28.01 7.48
C LYS A 43 -0.13 27.28 7.53
N ALA A 44 0.57 27.37 8.67
CA ALA A 44 1.83 26.65 8.87
C ALA A 44 1.64 25.16 8.58
N TYR A 45 2.36 24.65 7.58
CA TYR A 45 2.34 23.25 7.16
C TYR A 45 3.64 22.59 7.59
N THR A 46 3.55 21.61 8.48
CA THR A 46 4.70 20.76 8.81
C THR A 46 4.79 19.68 7.74
N LYS A 47 5.76 19.83 6.84
CA LYS A 47 6.04 18.81 5.82
C LYS A 47 6.80 17.64 6.45
N ASN A 48 6.20 16.46 6.44
CA ASN A 48 6.88 15.24 6.85
C ASN A 48 7.57 14.60 5.63
N GLU A 49 8.79 15.03 5.33
CA GLU A 49 9.55 14.55 4.16
C GLU A 49 9.73 13.03 4.13
N PHE A 50 9.83 12.41 5.32
CA PHE A 50 9.87 10.95 5.45
C PHE A 50 8.60 10.28 4.91
N MET A 51 7.42 10.83 5.24
CA MET A 51 6.15 10.27 4.79
C MET A 51 5.85 10.55 3.33
N ASP A 52 6.26 11.70 2.80
CA ASP A 52 6.12 12.00 1.38
C ASP A 52 6.93 11.01 0.52
N ASN A 53 8.12 10.61 1.00
CA ASN A 53 9.00 9.70 0.26
C ASN A 53 8.64 8.21 0.49
N ILE A 54 8.31 7.81 1.72
CA ILE A 54 8.10 6.39 2.07
C ILE A 54 6.63 5.98 2.02
N GLY A 55 5.70 6.91 2.21
CA GLY A 55 4.26 6.66 2.17
C GLY A 55 3.80 5.81 0.99
N PRO A 56 4.22 6.13 -0.26
CA PRO A 56 3.87 5.33 -1.44
C PRO A 56 4.39 3.89 -1.41
N SER A 57 5.51 3.64 -0.72
CA SER A 57 6.14 2.32 -0.61
C SER A 57 5.65 1.47 0.58
N LEU A 58 4.87 2.07 1.49
CA LEU A 58 4.37 1.39 2.69
C LEU A 58 3.54 0.14 2.35
N ALA A 59 2.74 0.22 1.29
CA ALA A 59 1.94 -0.91 0.80
C ALA A 59 2.83 -2.09 0.34
N LEU A 60 4.00 -1.80 -0.25
CA LEU A 60 4.96 -2.83 -0.65
C LEU A 60 5.56 -3.53 0.56
N PHE A 61 5.89 -2.80 1.63
CA PHE A 61 6.41 -3.42 2.86
C PHE A 61 5.40 -4.35 3.53
N ILE A 62 4.13 -3.93 3.60
CA ILE A 62 3.05 -4.78 4.13
C ILE A 62 2.93 -6.05 3.28
N LEU A 63 2.97 -5.93 1.96
CA LEU A 63 2.96 -7.08 1.07
C LEU A 63 4.11 -8.05 1.37
N LEU A 64 5.35 -7.54 1.48
CA LEU A 64 6.53 -8.37 1.73
C LEU A 64 6.44 -9.16 3.03
N ILE A 65 5.91 -8.56 4.09
CA ILE A 65 5.74 -9.21 5.40
C ILE A 65 4.84 -10.45 5.29
N PHE A 66 3.78 -10.38 4.49
CA PHE A 66 2.82 -11.47 4.36
C PHE A 66 3.20 -12.56 3.34
N ILE A 67 4.22 -12.34 2.50
CA ILE A 67 4.71 -13.37 1.57
C ILE A 67 5.18 -14.61 2.34
N ALA A 68 5.93 -14.43 3.43
CA ALA A 68 6.48 -15.53 4.20
C ALA A 68 5.41 -16.46 4.81
N PRO A 69 4.42 -15.97 5.58
CA PRO A 69 3.35 -16.82 6.12
C PRO A 69 2.47 -17.41 5.01
N GLN A 70 2.22 -16.67 3.92
CA GLN A 70 1.48 -17.19 2.76
C GLN A 70 2.21 -18.35 2.09
N TYR A 71 3.50 -18.19 1.79
CA TYR A 71 4.31 -19.22 1.14
C TYR A 71 4.33 -20.51 1.96
N ARG A 72 4.50 -20.40 3.28
CA ARG A 72 4.49 -21.54 4.22
C ARG A 72 3.14 -22.24 4.23
N PHE A 73 2.05 -21.48 4.36
CA PHE A 73 0.69 -22.00 4.39
C PHE A 73 0.34 -22.78 3.12
N ILE A 74 0.61 -22.20 1.95
CA ILE A 74 0.37 -22.83 0.64
C ILE A 74 1.23 -24.08 0.50
N GLY A 75 2.50 -24.00 0.92
CA GLY A 75 3.41 -25.14 0.92
C GLY A 75 2.87 -26.33 1.71
N PHE A 76 2.38 -26.11 2.93
CA PHE A 76 1.83 -27.19 3.74
C PHE A 76 0.58 -27.81 3.13
N ILE A 77 -0.40 -27.00 2.72
CA ILE A 77 -1.64 -27.51 2.11
C ILE A 77 -1.35 -28.30 0.84
N THR A 78 -0.46 -27.80 0.00
CA THR A 78 -0.16 -28.45 -1.29
C THR A 78 0.71 -29.69 -1.13
N VAL A 79 1.59 -29.74 -0.12
CA VAL A 79 2.29 -30.97 0.27
C VAL A 79 1.27 -32.01 0.74
N GLU A 80 0.38 -31.68 1.68
CA GLU A 80 -0.67 -32.59 2.16
C GLU A 80 -1.58 -33.09 1.03
N LYS A 81 -1.91 -32.21 0.08
CA LYS A 81 -2.67 -32.54 -1.12
C LYS A 81 -1.92 -33.51 -2.02
N SER A 82 -0.62 -33.31 -2.23
CA SER A 82 0.20 -34.17 -3.09
C SER A 82 0.45 -35.56 -2.49
N THR A 83 0.58 -35.67 -1.17
CA THR A 83 0.78 -36.93 -0.45
C THR A 83 -0.53 -37.61 -0.08
N ARG A 84 -1.68 -36.99 -0.40
CA ARG A 84 -3.03 -37.47 -0.07
C ARG A 84 -3.24 -37.74 1.42
N VAL A 85 -2.52 -37.02 2.28
CA VAL A 85 -2.63 -37.16 3.74
C VAL A 85 -4.06 -36.88 4.21
N ARG A 86 -4.72 -35.89 3.60
CA ARG A 86 -6.14 -35.58 3.88
C ARG A 86 -7.07 -36.74 3.59
N GLU A 87 -6.85 -37.49 2.50
CA GLU A 87 -7.64 -38.68 2.17
C GLU A 87 -7.39 -39.80 3.19
N GLY A 88 -6.14 -39.97 3.62
CA GLY A 88 -5.77 -40.88 4.71
C GLY A 88 -6.49 -40.54 6.03
N MET A 89 -6.52 -39.26 6.40
CA MET A 89 -7.24 -38.80 7.60
C MET A 89 -8.74 -39.07 7.51
N LYS A 90 -9.33 -38.94 6.31
CA LYS A 90 -10.74 -39.26 6.06
C LYS A 90 -11.04 -40.75 6.23
N ILE A 91 -10.13 -41.63 5.81
CA ILE A 91 -10.24 -43.09 6.04
C ILE A 91 -10.15 -43.42 7.54
N MET A 92 -9.37 -42.67 8.30
CA MET A 92 -9.28 -42.79 9.77
C MET A 92 -10.51 -42.25 10.52
N GLY A 93 -11.54 -41.78 9.81
CA GLY A 93 -12.79 -41.30 10.40
C GLY A 93 -12.82 -39.80 10.72
N LEU A 94 -11.83 -39.02 10.27
CA LEU A 94 -11.86 -37.58 10.45
C LEU A 94 -12.84 -36.92 9.46
N SER A 95 -13.74 -36.09 9.97
CA SER A 95 -14.64 -35.29 9.14
C SER A 95 -13.93 -34.10 8.49
N ASP A 96 -14.48 -33.58 7.39
CA ASP A 96 -13.86 -32.49 6.62
C ASP A 96 -13.86 -31.14 7.38
N ALA A 97 -14.83 -30.90 8.26
CA ALA A 97 -14.97 -29.65 9.02
C ALA A 97 -13.80 -29.36 10.00
N PRO A 98 -13.41 -30.27 10.92
CA PRO A 98 -12.30 -30.02 11.85
C PRO A 98 -10.96 -29.82 11.15
N TYR A 99 -10.76 -30.43 9.97
CA TYR A 99 -9.57 -30.22 9.16
C TYR A 99 -9.46 -28.75 8.67
N TRP A 100 -10.53 -28.19 8.12
CA TRP A 100 -10.51 -26.79 7.68
C TRP A 100 -10.47 -25.82 8.86
N LEU A 101 -11.13 -26.17 9.97
CA LEU A 101 -11.13 -25.37 11.19
C LEU A 101 -9.73 -25.31 11.82
N SER A 102 -8.96 -26.40 11.82
CA SER A 102 -7.60 -26.39 12.36
C SER A 102 -6.68 -25.48 11.56
N TRP A 103 -6.75 -25.53 10.21
CA TRP A 103 -6.01 -24.63 9.33
C TRP A 103 -6.40 -23.17 9.52
N PHE A 104 -7.70 -22.90 9.71
CA PHE A 104 -8.20 -21.57 9.99
C PHE A 104 -7.66 -21.04 11.33
N ILE A 105 -7.74 -21.81 12.42
CA ILE A 105 -7.25 -21.41 13.74
C ILE A 105 -5.73 -21.18 13.72
N TYR A 106 -4.98 -22.07 13.06
CA TYR A 106 -3.54 -21.94 12.91
C TYR A 106 -3.17 -20.63 12.20
N TYR A 107 -3.77 -20.37 11.04
CA TYR A 107 -3.47 -19.15 10.28
C TYR A 107 -3.96 -17.88 10.99
N PHE A 108 -5.13 -17.94 11.66
CA PHE A 108 -5.65 -16.86 12.49
C PHE A 108 -4.64 -16.48 13.59
N GLY A 109 -4.07 -17.46 14.29
CA GLY A 109 -3.04 -17.25 15.30
C GLY A 109 -1.77 -16.62 14.72
N VAL A 110 -1.27 -17.12 13.59
CA VAL A 110 -0.08 -16.54 12.94
C VAL A 110 -0.35 -15.10 12.48
N CYS A 111 -1.51 -14.85 11.88
CA CYS A 111 -1.91 -13.54 11.39
C CYS A 111 -2.08 -12.51 12.53
N THR A 112 -2.67 -12.90 13.66
CA THR A 112 -2.81 -12.03 14.84
C THR A 112 -1.46 -11.63 15.42
N VAL A 113 -0.51 -12.57 15.54
CA VAL A 113 0.84 -12.25 16.05
C VAL A 113 1.58 -11.29 15.12
N ILE A 114 1.57 -11.56 13.80
CA ILE A 114 2.25 -10.71 12.81
C ILE A 114 1.64 -9.29 12.79
N SER A 115 0.31 -9.19 12.81
CA SER A 115 -0.39 -7.91 12.80
C SER A 115 -0.18 -7.10 14.08
N LEU A 116 -0.09 -7.74 15.26
CA LEU A 116 0.26 -7.06 16.51
C LEU A 116 1.65 -6.44 16.46
N ILE A 117 2.64 -7.19 15.97
CA ILE A 117 4.01 -6.70 15.82
C ILE A 117 4.05 -5.53 14.82
N CYS A 118 3.41 -5.67 13.65
CA CYS A 118 3.36 -4.62 12.65
C CYS A 118 2.67 -3.35 13.16
N ALA A 119 1.55 -3.48 13.87
CA ALA A 119 0.83 -2.35 14.45
C ALA A 119 1.68 -1.62 15.49
N GLY A 120 2.46 -2.34 16.30
CA GLY A 120 3.40 -1.75 17.25
C GLY A 120 4.47 -0.91 16.55
N ILE A 121 5.06 -1.45 15.49
CA ILE A 121 6.07 -0.73 14.68
C ILE A 121 5.45 0.50 14.00
N PHE A 122 4.24 0.37 13.46
CA PHE A 122 3.55 1.47 12.79
C PHE A 122 3.24 2.63 13.74
N VAL A 123 2.76 2.36 14.95
CA VAL A 123 2.53 3.42 15.95
C VAL A 123 3.85 4.07 16.38
N ALA A 124 4.91 3.28 16.56
CA ALA A 124 6.18 3.80 17.07
C ALA A 124 6.96 4.67 16.07
N VAL A 125 6.90 4.34 14.77
CA VAL A 125 7.81 4.93 13.77
C VAL A 125 7.06 5.75 12.70
N ILE A 126 5.88 5.31 12.28
CA ILE A 126 5.26 5.78 11.03
C ILE A 126 4.06 6.70 11.30
N PHE A 127 3.15 6.25 12.16
CA PHE A 127 1.87 6.89 12.43
C PHE A 127 1.71 7.18 13.94
N PRO A 128 2.49 8.11 14.51
CA PRO A 128 2.48 8.39 15.95
C PRO A 128 1.12 8.89 16.46
N ASN A 129 0.34 9.54 15.60
CA ASN A 129 -0.97 10.10 15.96
C ASN A 129 -2.15 9.14 15.70
N SER A 130 -1.89 7.94 15.15
CA SER A 130 -2.96 6.98 14.84
C SER A 130 -3.20 6.02 16.00
N SER A 131 -4.46 5.64 16.21
CA SER A 131 -4.78 4.65 17.25
C SER A 131 -4.26 3.27 16.86
N PHE A 132 -3.63 2.57 17.82
CA PHE A 132 -3.12 1.22 17.66
C PHE A 132 -4.16 0.22 17.14
N PHE A 133 -5.40 0.29 17.66
CA PHE A 133 -6.45 -0.67 17.31
C PHE A 133 -6.81 -0.65 15.81
N PHE A 134 -6.95 0.53 15.22
CA PHE A 134 -7.27 0.63 13.78
C PHE A 134 -6.12 0.12 12.90
N LEU A 135 -4.87 0.39 13.27
CA LEU A 135 -3.70 -0.12 12.54
C LEU A 135 -3.59 -1.64 12.64
N PHE A 136 -3.79 -2.20 13.83
CA PHE A 136 -3.89 -3.64 14.04
C PHE A 136 -4.98 -4.26 13.18
N LEU A 137 -6.20 -3.72 13.26
CA LEU A 137 -7.35 -4.24 12.52
C LEU A 137 -7.12 -4.18 11.01
N PHE A 138 -6.51 -3.11 10.50
CA PHE A 138 -6.18 -2.94 9.09
C PHE A 138 -5.23 -4.04 8.59
N VAL A 139 -4.10 -4.23 9.27
CA VAL A 139 -3.09 -5.23 8.89
C VAL A 139 -3.64 -6.65 9.08
N TRP A 140 -4.45 -6.86 10.12
CA TRP A 140 -5.07 -8.15 10.40
C TRP A 140 -6.10 -8.56 9.34
N LEU A 141 -6.99 -7.64 8.94
CA LEU A 141 -7.95 -7.87 7.85
C LEU A 141 -7.26 -8.15 6.52
N TYR A 142 -6.15 -7.45 6.24
CA TYR A 142 -5.32 -7.72 5.07
C TYR A 142 -4.78 -9.16 5.07
N GLY A 143 -4.24 -9.62 6.21
CA GLY A 143 -3.78 -11.00 6.35
C GLY A 143 -4.92 -12.04 6.18
N MET A 144 -6.11 -11.77 6.71
CA MET A 144 -7.28 -12.64 6.51
C MET A 144 -7.73 -12.68 5.04
N SER A 145 -7.62 -11.58 4.30
CA SER A 145 -7.88 -11.57 2.85
C SER A 145 -6.87 -12.45 2.09
N ILE A 146 -5.60 -12.40 2.48
CA ILE A 146 -4.54 -13.24 1.88
C ILE A 146 -4.79 -14.72 2.15
N PHE A 147 -5.31 -15.08 3.33
CA PHE A 147 -5.70 -16.45 3.63
C PHE A 147 -6.72 -17.00 2.61
N SER A 148 -7.82 -16.27 2.40
CA SER A 148 -8.86 -16.65 1.45
C SER A 148 -8.32 -16.73 0.02
N PHE A 149 -7.47 -15.78 -0.36
CA PHE A 149 -6.78 -15.79 -1.65
C PHE A 149 -5.88 -17.03 -1.81
N SER A 150 -5.13 -17.37 -0.77
CA SER A 150 -4.23 -18.54 -0.77
C SER A 150 -4.99 -19.85 -0.91
N LEU A 151 -6.13 -19.99 -0.23
CA LEU A 151 -7.01 -21.15 -0.37
C LEU A 151 -7.55 -21.32 -1.80
N LEU A 152 -7.93 -20.20 -2.43
CA LEU A 152 -8.38 -20.20 -3.82
C LEU A 152 -7.26 -20.70 -4.76
N VAL A 153 -6.03 -20.20 -4.60
CA VAL A 153 -4.89 -20.61 -5.42
C VAL A 153 -4.53 -22.09 -5.19
N CYS A 154 -4.53 -22.56 -3.94
CA CYS A 154 -4.30 -23.96 -3.57
C CYS A 154 -5.31 -24.94 -4.19
N SER A 155 -6.53 -24.48 -4.49
CA SER A 155 -7.57 -25.33 -5.08
C SER A 155 -7.15 -25.86 -6.46
N PHE A 156 -6.55 -25.00 -7.30
CA PHE A 156 -6.18 -25.35 -8.67
C PHE A 156 -4.85 -26.11 -8.78
N LEU A 157 -3.95 -25.95 -7.80
CA LEU A 157 -2.58 -26.41 -7.91
C LEU A 157 -2.37 -27.72 -7.14
N GLN A 158 -1.68 -28.68 -7.76
CA GLN A 158 -1.39 -29.99 -7.15
C GLN A 158 0.10 -30.18 -6.80
N ARG A 159 1.01 -29.49 -7.49
CA ARG A 159 2.45 -29.59 -7.25
C ARG A 159 2.90 -28.50 -6.28
N PRO A 160 3.51 -28.84 -5.13
CA PRO A 160 3.78 -27.88 -4.06
C PRO A 160 4.74 -26.75 -4.49
N ARG A 161 5.84 -27.10 -5.18
CA ARG A 161 6.83 -26.12 -5.63
C ARG A 161 6.23 -25.06 -6.58
N ILE A 162 5.42 -25.52 -7.54
CA ILE A 162 4.78 -24.63 -8.52
C ILE A 162 3.71 -23.79 -7.81
N ALA A 163 2.99 -24.38 -6.86
CA ALA A 163 1.93 -23.69 -6.14
C ALA A 163 2.45 -22.50 -5.35
N CYS A 164 3.54 -22.67 -4.61
CA CYS A 164 4.13 -21.58 -3.85
C CYS A 164 4.63 -20.45 -4.76
N ILE A 165 5.37 -20.79 -5.83
CA ILE A 165 5.89 -19.79 -6.78
C ILE A 165 4.76 -19.00 -7.44
N LEU A 166 3.74 -19.70 -7.96
CA LEU A 166 2.62 -19.05 -8.62
C LEU A 166 1.82 -18.16 -7.66
N ALA A 167 1.58 -18.63 -6.43
CA ALA A 167 0.88 -17.83 -5.43
C ALA A 167 1.64 -16.55 -5.07
N THR A 168 2.96 -16.63 -4.88
CA THR A 168 3.79 -15.45 -4.63
C THR A 168 3.77 -14.49 -5.82
N LEU A 169 3.82 -15.01 -7.05
CA LEU A 169 3.79 -14.19 -8.26
C LEU A 169 2.43 -13.49 -8.42
N LEU A 170 1.33 -14.21 -8.19
CA LEU A 170 -0.01 -13.61 -8.23
C LEU A 170 -0.19 -12.55 -7.14
N HIS A 171 0.37 -12.74 -5.94
CA HIS A 171 0.33 -11.73 -4.89
C HIS A 171 1.14 -10.48 -5.25
N PHE A 172 2.29 -10.62 -5.91
CA PHE A 172 3.00 -9.48 -6.48
C PHE A 172 2.21 -8.77 -7.57
N LEU A 173 1.52 -9.52 -8.45
CA LEU A 173 0.71 -8.94 -9.51
C LEU A 173 -0.46 -8.10 -8.97
N THR A 174 -1.09 -8.50 -7.87
CA THR A 174 -2.20 -7.71 -7.30
C THR A 174 -1.74 -6.35 -6.79
N TYR A 175 -0.49 -6.24 -6.32
CA TYR A 175 0.08 -4.94 -5.95
C TYR A 175 0.27 -4.01 -7.15
N PHE A 176 0.89 -4.51 -8.22
CA PHE A 176 1.08 -3.72 -9.45
C PHE A 176 -0.23 -3.37 -10.14
N ALA A 177 -1.26 -4.20 -10.02
CA ALA A 177 -2.58 -3.90 -10.56
C ALA A 177 -3.27 -2.73 -9.84
N VAL A 178 -3.00 -2.55 -8.54
CA VAL A 178 -3.63 -1.51 -7.71
C VAL A 178 -2.85 -0.19 -7.77
N VAL A 179 -1.53 -0.26 -7.84
CA VAL A 179 -0.66 0.93 -7.91
C VAL A 179 -0.23 1.12 -9.37
N PRO A 180 -0.92 1.97 -10.16
CA PRO A 180 -0.43 2.31 -11.49
C PRO A 180 0.91 3.05 -11.34
N VAL A 181 1.92 2.54 -12.03
CA VAL A 181 3.25 3.17 -12.18
C VAL A 181 3.12 4.46 -12.97
#